data_AF-A0A1A8C0L5-F1
#
_entry.id   AF-A0A1A8C0L5-F1
#
_cell.length_a   1.000
_cell.length_b   1.000
_cell.length_c   1.000
_cell.angle_alpha   90.00
_cell.angle_beta   90.00
_cell.angle_gamma   90.00
#
_symmetry.space_group_name_H-M   'P 1'
#
loop_
_entity.id
_entity.type
_entity.pdbx_description
1 polymer ?
#
loop_
_entity_poly.entity_id
_entity_poly.type
_entity_poly.pdbx_seq_one_letter_code
_entity_poly.pdbx_strand_id
1 'polypeptide(L)'
;GYLEEMYKLVKYCYEQSQEDAKNNIEAVWQEESHLNRYLLYNKPTKVLSPEYLWSDYDKVSADIKVIRISQLVKNYAEVRPNGGN
;
A
#
# COMPACT_ATOMS: atom_id res chain seq x y z
N GLY A 1 11.28 3.59 -7.73
CA GLY A 1 12.66 3.58 -7.19
C GLY A 1 13.62 3.07 -8.24
N TYR A 2 14.91 2.96 -7.91
CA TYR A 2 15.87 2.24 -8.75
C TYR A 2 15.55 0.75 -8.76
N LEU A 3 15.90 0.04 -9.85
CA LEU A 3 15.57 -1.36 -10.05
C LEU A 3 16.00 -2.26 -8.88
N GLU A 4 17.23 -2.07 -8.41
CA GLU A 4 17.78 -2.87 -7.32
C GLU A 4 17.00 -2.70 -6.00
N GLU A 5 16.66 -1.46 -5.66
CA GLU A 5 15.90 -1.13 -4.46
C GLU A 5 14.46 -1.63 -4.55
N MET A 6 13.84 -1.52 -5.73
CA MET A 6 12.52 -2.10 -5.99
C MET A 6 12.53 -3.63 -5.85
N TYR A 7 13.57 -4.29 -6.39
CA TYR A 7 13.72 -5.74 -6.27
C TYR A 7 13.85 -6.19 -4.82
N LYS A 8 14.68 -5.52 -4.02
CA LYS A 8 14.84 -5.82 -2.58
C LYS A 8 13.52 -5.67 -1.82
N LEU A 9 12.79 -4.58 -2.05
CA LEU A 9 11.49 -4.33 -1.41
C LEU A 9 10.45 -5.39 -1.77
N VAL A 10 10.26 -5.65 -3.07
CA VAL A 10 9.24 -6.61 -3.55
C VAL A 10 9.58 -8.02 -3.09
N LYS A 11 10.86 -8.41 -3.17
CA LYS A 11 11.33 -9.71 -2.68
C LYS A 11 11.04 -9.87 -1.18
N TYR A 12 11.32 -8.85 -0.38
CA TYR A 12 11.02 -8.86 1.05
C TYR A 12 9.52 -9.06 1.32
N CYS A 13 8.65 -8.26 0.71
CA CYS A 13 7.20 -8.37 0.92
C CYS A 13 6.68 -9.77 0.53
N TYR A 14 7.19 -10.32 -0.57
CA TYR A 14 6.84 -11.68 -0.99
C TYR A 14 7.29 -12.74 0.02
N GLU A 15 8.55 -12.69 0.48
CA GLU A 15 9.06 -13.63 1.46
C GLU A 15 8.29 -13.57 2.79
N GLN A 16 7.91 -12.38 3.24
CA GLN A 16 7.08 -12.23 4.45
C GLN A 16 5.67 -12.78 4.26
N SER A 17 5.04 -12.53 3.10
CA SER A 17 3.73 -13.10 2.78
C SER A 17 3.77 -14.63 2.74
N GLN A 18 4.84 -15.22 2.20
CA GLN A 18 5.03 -16.69 2.22
C GLN A 18 5.23 -17.23 3.64
N GLU A 19 5.92 -16.48 4.50
CA GLU A 19 6.11 -16.89 5.90
C GLU A 19 4.80 -16.80 6.69
N ASP A 20 4.02 -15.75 6.52
CA ASP A 20 2.69 -15.62 7.11
C ASP A 20 1.78 -16.78 6.70
N ALA A 21 1.77 -17.12 5.40
CA ALA A 21 0.99 -18.24 4.87
C ALA A 21 1.39 -19.59 5.50
N LYS A 22 2.70 -19.85 5.70
CA LYS A 22 3.17 -21.08 6.38
C LYS A 22 2.71 -21.14 7.83
N ASN A 23 2.60 -19.99 8.48
CA ASN A 23 2.14 -19.87 9.85
C ASN A 23 0.60 -19.78 9.97
N ASN A 24 -0.13 -19.93 8.86
CA ASN A 24 -1.59 -19.79 8.76
C ASN A 24 -2.10 -18.45 9.32
N ILE A 25 -1.35 -17.38 9.08
CA ILE A 25 -1.74 -16.01 9.39
C ILE A 25 -1.75 -15.18 8.10
N GLU A 26 -2.45 -14.05 8.14
CA GLU A 26 -2.42 -13.04 7.08
C GLU A 26 -2.30 -11.67 7.76
N ALA A 27 -1.45 -10.81 7.21
CA ALA A 27 -1.31 -9.45 7.70
C ALA A 27 -2.62 -8.67 7.47
N VAL A 28 -3.01 -7.83 8.45
CA VAL A 28 -4.31 -7.12 8.46
C VAL A 28 -4.56 -6.29 7.19
N TRP A 29 -3.51 -5.68 6.64
CA TRP A 29 -3.56 -4.95 5.36
C TRP A 29 -2.67 -5.61 4.31
N GLN A 30 -2.65 -6.95 4.26
CA GLN A 30 -1.97 -7.74 3.24
C GLN A 30 -0.54 -7.24 2.95
N GLU A 31 -0.18 -7.01 1.69
CA GLU A 31 1.14 -6.51 1.29
C GLU A 31 1.48 -5.12 1.83
N GLU A 32 0.50 -4.25 2.10
CA GLU A 32 0.71 -2.90 2.63
C GLU A 32 1.32 -2.96 4.04
N SER A 33 0.94 -3.95 4.83
CA SER A 33 1.53 -4.19 6.16
C SER A 33 3.01 -4.54 6.07
N HIS A 34 3.40 -5.42 5.13
CA HIS A 34 4.80 -5.77 4.89
C HIS A 34 5.60 -4.61 4.29
N LEU A 35 5.00 -3.84 3.38
CA LEU A 35 5.57 -2.63 2.81
C LEU A 35 5.91 -1.61 3.92
N ASN A 36 4.96 -1.35 4.82
CA ASN A 36 5.17 -0.43 5.94
C ASN A 36 6.29 -0.91 6.87
N ARG A 37 6.33 -2.21 7.18
CA ARG A 37 7.44 -2.80 7.96
C ARG A 37 8.79 -2.64 7.26
N TYR A 38 8.85 -2.86 5.95
CA TYR A 38 10.08 -2.68 5.17
C TYR A 38 10.56 -1.22 5.23
N LEU A 39 9.68 -0.25 4.97
CA LEU A 39 10.01 1.17 4.95
C LEU A 39 10.30 1.75 6.34
N LEU A 40 9.84 1.09 7.41
CA LEU A 40 10.21 1.45 8.78
C LEU A 40 11.72 1.31 9.01
N TYR A 41 12.32 0.22 8.52
CA TYR A 41 13.75 -0.06 8.69
C TYR A 41 14.61 0.42 7.51
N ASN A 42 14.05 0.47 6.31
CA ASN A 42 14.73 0.89 5.07
C ASN A 42 14.11 2.21 4.61
N LYS A 43 14.62 3.33 5.15
CA LYS A 43 14.02 4.64 4.92
C LYS A 43 14.00 4.99 3.42
N PRO A 44 12.85 5.43 2.88
CA PRO A 44 12.79 5.84 1.49
C PRO A 44 13.58 7.13 1.27
N THR A 45 14.15 7.30 0.07
CA THR A 45 14.89 8.52 -0.30
C THR A 45 13.97 9.72 -0.54
N LYS A 46 12.69 9.46 -0.82
CA LYS A 46 11.63 10.46 -0.96
C LYS A 46 10.31 9.89 -0.47
N VAL A 47 9.51 10.73 0.19
CA VAL A 47 8.13 10.44 0.56
C VAL A 47 7.22 11.34 -0.27
N LEU A 48 6.21 10.76 -0.90
CA LEU A 48 5.21 11.52 -1.65
C LEU A 48 4.11 11.97 -0.68
N SER A 49 3.64 13.21 -0.85
CA SER A 49 2.47 13.70 -0.13
C SER A 49 1.20 12.96 -0.57
N PRO A 50 0.10 13.04 0.21
CA PRO A 50 -1.20 12.47 -0.18
C PRO A 50 -1.75 13.00 -1.52
N GLU A 51 -1.21 14.11 -2.04
CA GLU A 51 -1.52 14.64 -3.38
C GLU A 51 -1.29 13.62 -4.51
N TYR A 52 -0.40 12.63 -4.31
CA TYR A 52 -0.08 11.56 -5.27
C TYR A 52 -0.85 10.27 -5.04
N LEU A 53 -1.73 10.20 -4.03
CA LEU A 53 -2.64 9.09 -3.79
C LEU A 53 -3.83 9.59 -2.97
N TRP A 54 -4.75 10.32 -3.60
CA TRP A 54 -5.93 10.88 -2.95
C TRP A 54 -7.12 9.93 -2.99
N SER A 55 -8.01 10.03 -2.00
CA SER A 55 -9.24 9.25 -1.89
C SER A 55 -10.45 10.15 -2.13
N ASP A 56 -11.25 9.86 -3.17
CA ASP A 56 -12.47 10.62 -3.49
C ASP A 56 -13.60 10.42 -2.45
N TYR A 57 -13.42 9.51 -1.49
CA TYR A 57 -14.32 9.35 -0.34
C TYR A 57 -14.15 10.49 0.68
N ASP A 58 -12.99 11.15 0.69
CA ASP A 58 -12.60 12.11 1.72
C ASP A 58 -12.77 13.56 1.25
N LYS A 59 -13.06 14.46 2.20
CA LYS A 59 -13.06 15.90 1.93
C LYS A 59 -11.64 16.40 1.76
N VAL A 60 -11.42 17.27 0.78
CA VAL A 60 -10.11 17.89 0.53
C VAL A 60 -9.73 18.82 1.69
N SER A 61 -8.62 18.51 2.37
CA SER A 61 -8.04 19.35 3.42
C SER A 61 -7.34 20.58 2.82
N ALA A 62 -7.21 21.65 3.61
CA ALA A 62 -6.46 22.85 3.23
C ALA A 62 -4.97 22.60 2.94
N ASP A 63 -4.39 21.50 3.47
CA ASP A 63 -3.00 21.11 3.21
C ASP A 63 -2.79 20.57 1.79
N ILE A 64 -3.86 20.19 1.09
CA ILE A 64 -3.84 19.65 -0.27
C ILE A 64 -4.01 20.80 -1.26
N LYS A 65 -2.95 21.08 -2.02
CA LYS A 65 -2.96 22.18 -2.99
C LYS A 65 -3.42 21.70 -4.36
N VAL A 66 -3.06 20.46 -4.72
CA VAL A 66 -3.47 19.83 -5.97
C VAL A 66 -3.61 18.32 -5.80
N ILE A 67 -4.73 17.76 -6.27
CA ILE A 67 -4.89 16.31 -6.41
C ILE A 67 -4.30 15.90 -7.75
N ARG A 68 -3.22 15.11 -7.73
CA ARG A 68 -2.51 14.67 -8.95
C ARG A 68 -2.98 13.30 -9.41
N ILE A 69 -3.28 12.43 -8.45
CA ILE A 69 -3.79 11.08 -8.67
C ILE A 69 -4.89 10.85 -7.64
N SER A 70 -6.08 10.45 -8.10
CA SER A 70 -7.20 10.10 -7.23
C SER A 70 -7.66 8.66 -7.43
N GLN A 71 -8.12 8.05 -6.35
CA GLN A 71 -8.73 6.74 -6.33
C GLN A 71 -10.18 6.82 -6.81
N LEU A 72 -10.54 5.95 -7.74
CA LEU A 72 -11.93 5.80 -8.17
C LEU A 72 -12.80 5.22 -7.04
N VAL A 73 -13.95 5.84 -6.80
CA VAL A 73 -15.00 5.30 -5.94
C VAL A 73 -15.53 4.00 -6.53
N LYS A 74 -15.42 2.92 -5.76
CA LYS A 74 -15.80 1.56 -6.18
C LYS A 74 -16.74 0.92 -5.16
N ASN A 75 -17.62 0.07 -5.67
CA ASN A 75 -18.38 -0.88 -4.87
C ASN A 75 -17.55 -2.16 -4.70
N TYR A 76 -16.90 -2.31 -3.55
CA TYR A 76 -16.01 -3.46 -3.30
C TYR A 76 -16.73 -4.81 -3.37
N ALA A 77 -17.98 -4.90 -2.93
CA ALA A 77 -18.75 -6.14 -2.98
C ALA A 77 -19.00 -6.61 -4.43
N GLU A 78 -19.14 -5.67 -5.36
CA GLU A 78 -19.34 -5.97 -6.79
C GLU A 78 -18.03 -6.36 -7.48
N VAL A 79 -16.94 -5.62 -7.22
CA VAL A 79 -15.67 -5.81 -7.93
C VAL A 79 -14.73 -6.83 -7.28
N ARG A 80 -14.98 -7.19 -6.02
CA ARG A 80 -14.24 -8.19 -5.23
C ARG A 80 -15.20 -9.05 -4.42
N PRO A 81 -15.90 -10.01 -5.06
CA PRO A 81 -16.87 -10.87 -4.37
C PRO A 81 -16.25 -11.76 -3.28
N ASN A 82 -14.93 -11.98 -3.32
CA ASN A 82 -14.17 -12.73 -2.32
C ASN A 82 -13.23 -11.82 -1.51
N GLY A 83 -13.44 -10.50 -1.51
CA GLY A 83 -12.71 -9.62 -0.61
C GLY A 83 -13.02 -10.02 0.83
N GLY A 84 -12.00 -10.32 1.62
CA GLY A 84 -12.18 -10.53 3.06
C GLY A 84 -12.93 -9.35 3.71
N ASN A 85 -13.53 -9.59 4.87
CA ASN A 85 -14.25 -8.56 5.64
C ASN A 85 -13.39 -7.33 5.94
#